data_AF-A0A2H3DTZ2-F1
#
_entry.id   AF-A0A2H3DTZ2-F1
#
_cell.length_a   1.000
_cell.length_b   1.000
_cell.length_c   1.000
_cell.angle_alpha   90.00
_cell.angle_beta   90.00
_cell.angle_gamma   90.00
#
_symmetry.space_group_name_H-M   'P 1'
#
loop_
_entity.id
_entity.type
_entity.pdbx_description
1 polymer ?
#
loop_
_entity_poly.entity_id
_entity_poly.type
_entity_poly.pdbx_seq_one_letter_code
_entity_poly.pdbx_strand_id
1 'polypeptide(L)'
;MAKDRHPLEKELMSGMKELAEAFGIEHRTASDNAVVDLALLNAHGIINGILTDDFKAFLYGAHTVIQNPSSTHHGMLNNKGKQEQYLVHHLADLRYNRVSLIFISWLCTQTGVFDCNFIEIAVELTHLC
;
A
#
# COMPACT_ATOMS: atom_id res chain seq x y z
N MET A 1 -13.77 -11.65 -15.82
CA MET A 1 -13.50 -13.09 -15.63
C MET A 1 -12.51 -13.21 -14.49
N ALA A 2 -12.91 -13.79 -13.36
CA ALA A 2 -12.04 -13.92 -12.20
C ALA A 2 -10.88 -14.87 -12.56
N LYS A 3 -9.66 -14.33 -12.56
CA LYS A 3 -8.43 -15.11 -12.68
C LYS A 3 -8.40 -16.07 -11.50
N ASP A 4 -8.45 -17.38 -11.77
CA ASP A 4 -8.54 -18.38 -10.71
C ASP A 4 -7.27 -18.29 -9.86
N ARG A 5 -7.41 -17.70 -8.67
CA ARG A 5 -6.31 -17.49 -7.72
C ARG A 5 -5.78 -18.83 -7.24
N HIS A 6 -4.46 -18.93 -7.12
CA HIS A 6 -3.76 -20.18 -6.78
C HIS A 6 -4.31 -20.75 -5.46
N PRO A 7 -4.47 -22.08 -5.30
CA PRO A 7 -5.09 -22.68 -4.11
C PRO A 7 -4.46 -22.21 -2.79
N LEU A 8 -3.12 -22.07 -2.78
CA LEU A 8 -2.34 -21.57 -1.64
C LEU A 8 -2.71 -20.13 -1.23
N GLU A 9 -3.08 -19.28 -2.20
CA GLU A 9 -3.46 -17.89 -1.94
C GLU A 9 -4.80 -17.82 -1.21
N LYS A 10 -5.74 -18.71 -1.57
CA LYS A 10 -7.04 -18.82 -0.89
C LYS A 10 -6.89 -19.26 0.57
N GLU A 11 -6.02 -20.24 0.83
CA GLU A 11 -5.73 -20.69 2.21
C GLU A 11 -5.05 -19.58 3.03
N LEU A 12 -4.06 -18.89 2.44
CA LEU A 12 -3.37 -17.79 3.10
C LEU A 12 -4.32 -16.65 3.44
N MET A 13 -5.18 -16.24 2.49
CA MET A 13 -6.21 -15.22 2.74
C MET A 13 -7.16 -15.62 3.88
N SER A 14 -7.60 -16.88 3.93
CA SER A 14 -8.47 -17.36 5.01
C SER A 14 -7.77 -17.28 6.36
N GLY A 15 -6.54 -17.78 6.45
CA GLY A 15 -5.77 -17.75 7.70
C GLY A 15 -5.49 -16.33 8.19
N MET A 16 -5.19 -15.40 7.28
CA MET A 16 -4.98 -13.99 7.64
C MET A 16 -6.27 -13.31 8.10
N LYS A 17 -7.41 -13.66 7.49
CA LYS A 17 -8.71 -13.16 7.92
C LYS A 17 -9.07 -13.66 9.32
N GLU A 18 -8.88 -14.95 9.59
CA GLU A 18 -9.11 -15.55 10.90
C GLU A 18 -8.20 -14.91 11.97
N LEU A 19 -6.93 -14.65 11.62
CA LEU A 19 -6.00 -13.96 12.49
C LEU A 19 -6.47 -12.53 12.80
N ALA A 20 -6.86 -11.77 11.78
CA ALA A 20 -7.38 -10.42 11.95
C ALA A 20 -8.61 -10.40 12.87
N GLU A 21 -9.56 -11.32 12.66
CA GLU A 21 -10.74 -11.47 13.51
C GLU A 21 -10.36 -11.83 14.96
N ALA A 22 -9.39 -12.72 15.17
CA ALA A 22 -8.92 -13.11 16.50
C ALA A 22 -8.27 -11.95 17.28
N PHE A 23 -7.61 -11.03 16.59
CA PHE A 23 -7.02 -9.83 17.18
C PHE A 23 -7.97 -8.62 17.20
N GLY A 24 -9.22 -8.76 16.72
CA GLY A 24 -10.18 -7.67 16.63
C GLY A 24 -9.79 -6.59 15.62
N ILE A 25 -8.97 -6.93 14.63
CA ILE A 25 -8.54 -6.04 13.54
C ILE A 25 -9.65 -6.03 12.49
N GLU A 26 -10.14 -4.83 12.15
CA GLU A 26 -11.08 -4.67 11.05
C GLU A 26 -10.41 -5.04 9.72
N HIS A 27 -11.05 -5.93 8.96
CA HIS A 27 -10.65 -6.26 7.61
C HIS A 27 -11.81 -6.04 6.64
N ARG A 28 -11.48 -5.74 5.38
CA ARG A 28 -12.46 -5.56 4.30
C ARG A 28 -11.97 -6.27 3.04
N THR A 29 -12.88 -6.96 2.36
CA THR A 29 -12.58 -7.52 1.05
C THR A 29 -12.69 -6.42 0.01
N ALA A 30 -11.57 -6.12 -0.67
CA ALA A 30 -11.57 -5.17 -1.76
C ALA A 30 -12.41 -5.66 -2.96
N SER A 31 -13.00 -4.73 -3.71
CA SER A 31 -13.83 -5.10 -4.87
C SER A 31 -12.99 -5.63 -6.05
N ASP A 32 -11.80 -5.08 -6.24
CA ASP A 32 -10.89 -5.47 -7.33
C ASP A 32 -9.42 -5.36 -6.90
N ASN A 33 -9.00 -4.16 -6.47
CA ASN A 33 -7.64 -3.89 -6.04
C ASN A 33 -7.63 -3.20 -4.67
N ALA A 34 -6.95 -3.79 -3.70
CA ALA A 34 -6.92 -3.26 -2.33
C ALA A 34 -6.24 -1.88 -2.25
N VAL A 35 -5.19 -1.59 -3.03
CA VAL A 35 -4.56 -0.26 -3.11
C VAL A 35 -5.60 0.79 -3.49
N VAL A 36 -6.47 0.47 -4.46
CA VAL A 36 -7.47 1.42 -4.97
C VAL A 36 -8.50 1.73 -3.90
N ASP A 37 -9.04 0.69 -3.25
CA ASP A 37 -10.05 0.85 -2.20
C ASP A 37 -9.45 1.60 -0.99
N LEU A 38 -8.23 1.26 -0.57
CA LEU A 38 -7.53 1.94 0.51
C LEU A 38 -7.19 3.39 0.17
N ALA A 39 -6.76 3.67 -1.07
CA ALA A 39 -6.53 5.03 -1.56
C ALA A 39 -7.79 5.87 -1.49
N LEU A 40 -8.94 5.29 -1.83
CA LEU A 40 -10.22 5.96 -1.74
C LEU A 40 -10.62 6.25 -0.29
N LEU A 41 -10.45 5.29 0.62
CA LEU A 41 -10.73 5.49 2.05
C LEU A 41 -9.85 6.59 2.65
N ASN A 42 -8.56 6.63 2.28
CA ASN A 42 -7.64 7.67 2.73
C ASN A 42 -7.98 9.04 2.13
N ALA A 43 -8.36 9.09 0.85
CA ALA A 43 -8.80 10.32 0.19
C ALA A 43 -10.04 10.94 0.86
N HIS A 44 -10.96 10.10 1.35
CA HIS A 44 -12.17 10.53 2.07
C HIS A 44 -11.93 10.77 3.57
N GLY A 45 -10.71 10.55 4.07
CA GLY A 45 -10.37 10.72 5.48
C GLY A 45 -10.95 9.65 6.43
N ILE A 46 -11.38 8.51 5.89
CA ILE A 46 -11.85 7.36 6.69
C ILE A 46 -10.68 6.68 7.39
N ILE A 47 -9.51 6.62 6.74
CA ILE A 47 -8.25 6.13 7.32
C ILE A 47 -7.16 7.18 7.15
N ASN A 48 -6.18 7.21 8.06
CA ASN A 48 -5.16 8.25 8.08
C ASN A 48 -3.99 7.99 7.12
N GLY A 49 -3.71 6.72 6.82
CA GLY A 49 -2.67 6.35 5.87
C GLY A 49 -2.75 4.89 5.42
N ILE A 50 -1.95 4.57 4.42
CA ILE A 50 -1.91 3.24 3.80
C ILE A 50 -0.49 2.71 3.94
N LEU A 51 -0.33 1.57 4.60
CA LEU A 51 0.94 0.85 4.66
C LEU A 51 1.09 0.01 3.39
N THR A 52 1.86 0.50 2.43
CA THR A 52 2.14 -0.18 1.17
C THR A 52 3.42 0.36 0.55
N ASP A 53 4.08 -0.48 -0.24
CA ASP A 53 5.20 -0.08 -1.08
C ASP A 53 4.76 0.25 -2.51
N ASP A 54 3.48 0.03 -2.83
CA ASP A 54 2.93 0.42 -4.11
C ASP A 54 2.68 1.93 -4.14
N PHE A 55 3.64 2.67 -4.69
CA PHE A 55 3.50 4.11 -4.92
C PHE A 55 2.34 4.47 -5.86
N LYS A 56 1.72 3.50 -6.56
CA LYS A 56 0.47 3.73 -7.32
C LYS A 56 -0.68 4.17 -6.42
N ALA A 57 -0.61 3.97 -5.09
CA ALA A 57 -1.58 4.51 -4.15
C ALA A 57 -1.83 6.02 -4.33
N PHE A 58 -0.78 6.81 -4.61
CA PHE A 58 -0.92 8.24 -4.90
C PHE A 58 -1.63 8.52 -6.23
N LEU A 59 -1.50 7.66 -7.24
CA LEU A 59 -2.23 7.77 -8.51
C LEU A 59 -3.73 7.60 -8.28
N TYR A 60 -4.10 6.65 -7.41
CA TYR A 60 -5.49 6.37 -7.05
C TYR A 60 -6.11 7.42 -6.13
N GLY A 61 -5.29 8.26 -5.50
CA GLY A 61 -5.74 9.45 -4.77
C GLY A 61 -5.41 9.45 -3.28
N ALA A 62 -4.56 8.54 -2.80
CA ALA A 62 -4.10 8.57 -1.41
C ALA A 62 -3.40 9.89 -1.09
N HIS A 63 -3.62 10.40 0.11
CA HIS A 63 -2.91 11.55 0.67
C HIS A 63 -1.68 11.14 1.47
N THR A 64 -1.71 9.97 2.13
CA THR A 64 -0.63 9.49 3.00
C THR A 64 -0.33 8.02 2.72
N VAL A 65 0.92 7.72 2.37
CA VAL A 65 1.43 6.36 2.20
C VAL A 65 2.59 6.15 3.16
N ILE A 66 2.52 5.07 3.94
CA ILE A 66 3.57 4.60 4.82
C ILE A 66 4.27 3.48 4.07
N GLN A 67 5.54 3.65 3.75
CA GLN A 67 6.33 2.62 3.10
C GLN A 67 6.62 1.50 4.10
N ASN A 68 6.45 0.25 3.68
CA ASN A 68 6.69 -0.89 4.53
C ASN A 68 8.22 -1.16 4.63
N PRO A 69 8.84 -1.00 5.81
CA PRO A 69 10.28 -1.17 5.95
C PRO A 69 10.72 -2.63 5.73
N SER A 70 9.81 -3.60 5.88
CA SER A 70 10.10 -5.03 5.71
C SER A 70 10.18 -5.48 4.24
N SER A 71 9.75 -4.66 3.29
CA SER A 71 9.68 -5.01 1.87
C SER A 71 10.94 -4.69 1.07
N THR A 72 11.87 -3.93 1.64
CA THR A 72 13.12 -3.59 0.97
C THR A 72 13.99 -4.84 0.80
N HIS A 73 13.76 -5.56 -0.30
CA HIS A 73 14.66 -6.53 -0.91
C HIS A 73 15.95 -5.88 -1.48
N HIS A 74 16.17 -4.59 -1.25
CA HIS A 74 17.47 -3.98 -1.49
C HIS A 74 18.43 -4.54 -0.45
N GLY A 75 19.25 -5.50 -0.88
CA GLY A 75 20.24 -6.20 -0.06
C GLY A 75 20.80 -5.29 1.03
N MET A 76 20.40 -5.58 2.27
CA MET A 76 20.94 -4.97 3.47
C MET A 76 22.43 -5.34 3.51
N LEU A 77 23.25 -4.53 2.85
CA LEU A 77 24.66 -4.44 3.11
C LEU A 77 24.78 -4.11 4.59
N ASN A 78 25.04 -5.16 5.38
CA ASN A 78 25.70 -5.15 6.68
C ASN A 78 25.64 -3.82 7.41
N ASN A 79 24.54 -3.51 8.11
CA ASN A 79 24.58 -2.49 9.14
C ASN A 79 23.76 -2.92 10.35
N LYS A 80 24.49 -3.49 11.30
CA LYS A 80 24.02 -3.80 12.66
C LYS A 80 23.51 -2.50 13.30
N GLY A 81 22.22 -2.44 13.59
CA GLY A 81 21.66 -1.46 14.54
C GLY A 81 20.83 -0.29 13.98
N LYS A 82 20.39 -0.29 12.72
CA LYS A 82 19.40 0.70 12.27
C LYS A 82 18.00 0.22 12.63
N GLN A 83 17.31 1.01 13.46
CA GLN A 83 15.87 0.85 13.69
C GLN A 83 15.15 0.88 12.35
N GLU A 84 14.16 0.00 12.17
CA GLU A 84 13.25 0.04 11.03
C GLU A 84 12.50 1.37 11.07
N GLN A 85 12.92 2.32 10.24
CA GLN A 85 12.26 3.62 10.12
C GLN A 85 11.15 3.49 9.09
N TYR A 86 9.91 3.64 9.53
CA TYR A 86 8.78 3.81 8.64
C TYR A 86 8.92 5.15 7.92
N LEU A 87 9.06 5.11 6.59
CA LEU A 87 8.98 6.32 5.78
C LEU A 87 7.51 6.67 5.55
N VAL A 88 7.11 7.86 5.98
CA VAL A 88 5.79 8.41 5.73
C VAL A 88 5.89 9.43 4.60
N HIS A 89 5.11 9.22 3.56
CA HIS A 89 5.03 10.10 2.41
C HIS A 89 3.66 10.77 2.36
N HIS A 90 3.64 12.09 2.35
CA HIS A 90 2.43 12.86 2.08
C HIS A 90 2.43 13.36 0.64
N LEU A 91 1.28 13.31 -0.02
CA LEU A 91 1.12 13.86 -1.37
C LEU A 91 1.48 15.35 -1.42
N ALA A 92 1.21 16.10 -0.34
CA ALA A 92 1.54 17.52 -0.24
C ALA A 92 3.05 17.81 -0.25
N ASP A 93 3.86 16.87 0.23
CA ASP A 93 5.33 17.00 0.23
C ASP A 93 5.94 16.61 -1.12
N LEU A 94 5.16 15.93 -1.97
CA LEU A 94 5.57 15.63 -3.33
C LEU A 94 5.47 16.90 -4.17
N ARG A 95 6.52 17.18 -4.95
CA ARG A 95 6.56 18.30 -5.91
C ARG A 95 5.60 18.13 -7.09
N TYR A 96 4.80 17.07 -7.10
CA TYR A 96 3.94 16.65 -8.19
C TYR A 96 2.50 16.55 -7.69
N ASN A 97 1.57 17.10 -8.47
CA ASN A 97 0.16 16.86 -8.22
C ASN A 97 -0.28 15.52 -8.84
N ARG A 98 -1.47 15.03 -8.45
CA ARG A 98 -2.01 13.76 -8.93
C ARG A 98 -2.04 13.64 -10.46
N VAL A 99 -2.38 14.72 -11.16
CA VAL A 99 -2.42 14.74 -12.64
C VAL A 99 -1.02 14.52 -13.23
N SER A 100 0.00 15.16 -12.67
CA SER A 100 1.40 14.95 -13.05
C SER A 100 1.82 13.50 -12.82
N LEU A 101 1.44 12.89 -11.68
CA LEU A 101 1.75 11.50 -11.40
C LEU A 101 1.09 10.55 -12.39
N ILE A 102 -0.18 10.76 -12.73
CA ILE A 102 -0.90 9.98 -13.75
C ILE A 102 -0.18 10.07 -15.10
N PHE A 103 0.21 11.28 -15.50
CA PHE A 103 0.91 11.50 -16.76
C PHE A 103 2.28 10.79 -16.79
N ILE A 104 3.05 10.88 -15.70
CA ILE A 104 4.34 10.17 -15.56
C ILE A 104 4.12 8.66 -15.62
N SER A 105 3.16 8.11 -14.88
CA SER A 105 2.85 6.68 -14.87
C SER A 105 2.46 6.17 -16.26
N TRP A 106 1.64 6.93 -16.99
CA TRP A 106 1.26 6.61 -18.37
C TRP A 106 2.48 6.61 -19.31
N LEU A 107 3.34 7.62 -19.23
CA LEU A 107 4.60 7.65 -19.98
C LEU A 107 5.45 6.41 -19.66
N CYS A 108 5.59 6.07 -18.39
CA CYS A 108 6.44 4.96 -17.98
C CYS A 108 5.88 3.58 -18.37
N THR A 109 4.55 3.45 -18.47
CA THR A 109 3.90 2.23 -18.96
C THR A 109 4.16 2.03 -20.45
N GLN A 110 4.20 3.10 -21.26
CA GLN A 110 4.63 2.99 -22.66
C GLN A 110 6.09 2.55 -22.79
N THR A 111 6.93 2.86 -21.81
CA THR A 111 8.34 2.47 -21.79
C THR A 111 8.61 1.11 -21.14
N GLY A 112 7.61 0.46 -20.52
CA GLY A 112 7.72 -0.87 -19.91
C GLY A 112 8.43 -0.95 -18.55
N VAL A 113 8.39 0.11 -17.73
CA VAL A 113 9.31 0.27 -16.56
C VAL A 113 8.67 -0.03 -15.19
N PHE A 114 7.36 -0.29 -15.08
CA PHE A 114 6.71 -0.47 -13.76
C PHE A 114 5.94 -1.79 -13.60
N ASP A 115 6.60 -2.77 -12.99
CA ASP A 115 5.94 -3.90 -12.31
C ASP A 115 6.49 -4.01 -10.90
N CYS A 116 5.62 -3.90 -9.89
CA CYS A 116 5.96 -4.23 -8.52
C CYS A 116 4.75 -4.91 -7.85
N ASN A 117 4.95 -6.10 -7.30
CA ASN A 117 3.96 -6.84 -6.51
C ASN A 117 4.16 -6.53 -5.02
N PHE A 118 3.10 -6.20 -4.28
CA PHE A 118 3.21 -5.77 -2.89
C PHE A 118 2.06 -6.27 -1.99
N ILE A 119 2.30 -6.20 -0.67
CA ILE A 119 1.35 -6.46 0.41
C ILE A 119 0.83 -5.11 0.92
N GLU A 120 -0.48 -4.97 1.13
CA GLU A 120 -1.15 -3.70 1.44
C GLU A 120 -1.94 -3.81 2.75
N ILE A 121 -1.81 -2.81 3.62
CA ILE A 121 -2.50 -2.75 4.92
C ILE A 121 -3.01 -1.33 5.18
N ALA A 122 -4.22 -1.19 5.72
CA ALA A 122 -4.78 0.10 6.15
C ALA A 122 -4.32 0.46 7.57
N VAL A 123 -4.01 1.74 7.83
CA VAL A 123 -3.69 2.21 9.18
C VAL A 123 -4.59 3.39 9.56
N GLU A 124 -5.34 3.23 10.64
CA GLU A 124 -6.06 4.30 11.30
C GLU A 124 -5.22 4.80 12.49
N LEU A 125 -4.81 6.06 12.43
CA LEU A 125 -4.10 6.75 13.50
C LEU A 125 -5.12 7.56 14.30
N THR A 126 -5.87 6.88 15.16
CA THR A 126 -6.62 7.56 16.19
C THR A 126 -5.63 8.20 17.18
N HIS A 127 -5.59 9.54 17.21
CA HIS A 127 -4.85 10.34 18.20
C HIS A 127 -3.31 10.27 18.20
N LEU A 128 -2.66 10.73 17.13
CA LEU A 128 -1.32 11.33 17.21
C LEU A 128 -1.44 12.87 17.21
N CYS A 129 -1.93 13.40 18.33
CA CYS A 129 -1.78 14.78 18.80
C CYS A 129 -1.59 14.74 20.30
#